data_AF-A0A7J7KY44-F1
#
_entry.id   AF-A0A7J7KY44-F1
#
_cell.length_a   1.000
_cell.length_b   1.000
_cell.length_c   1.000
_cell.angle_alpha   90.00
_cell.angle_beta   90.00
_cell.angle_gamma   90.00
#
_symmetry.space_group_name_H-M   'P 1'
#
loop_
_entity.id
_entity.type
_entity.pdbx_description
1 polymer ?
#
loop_
_entity_poly.entity_id
_entity_poly.type
_entity_poly.pdbx_seq_one_letter_code
_entity_poly.pdbx_strand_id
1 'polypeptide(L)' 'MRRFVIPVNFLALPDFRVLMDRAAEEYGFEQEGGLRLPCDEEYFQDIMVCCYGKLRMNYINNWMAQR' A
#
# COMPACT_ATOMS: atom_id res chain seq x y z
N MET A 1 1.14 -3.72 -19.33
CA MET A 1 0.23 -3.08 -18.35
C MET A 1 -0.36 -4.17 -17.47
N ARG A 2 0.12 -4.28 -16.24
CA ARG A 2 -0.39 -5.25 -15.25
C ARG A 2 -1.40 -4.55 -14.35
N ARG A 3 -2.46 -5.26 -13.97
CA ARG A 3 -3.47 -4.77 -13.02
C ARG A 3 -3.27 -5.50 -11.69
N PHE A 4 -3.21 -4.72 -10.62
CA PHE A 4 -3.14 -5.25 -9.26
C PHE A 4 -4.45 -4.89 -8.55
N VAL A 5 -5.04 -5.88 -7.89
CA VAL A 5 -6.18 -5.65 -7.00
C VAL A 5 -5.65 -5.78 -5.58
N ILE A 6 -5.84 -4.73 -4.77
CA ILE A 6 -5.41 -4.71 -3.38
C ILE A 6 -6.55 -4.42 -2.43
N PRO A 7 -6.48 -4.97 -1.20
CA PRO A 7 -7.26 -4.47 -0.09
C PRO A 7 -6.98 -2.99 0.18
N VAL A 8 -8.02 -2.21 0.44
CA VAL A 8 -7.91 -0.76 0.75
C VAL A 8 -7.06 -0.51 2.01
N ASN A 9 -7.03 -1.46 2.95
CA ASN A 9 -6.22 -1.35 4.17
C ASN A 9 -4.70 -1.35 3.91
N PHE A 10 -4.23 -1.70 2.71
CA PHE A 10 -2.83 -1.55 2.32
C PHE A 10 -2.38 -0.10 2.38
N LEU A 11 -3.26 0.85 2.05
CA LEU A 11 -2.96 2.28 2.06
C LEU A 11 -2.58 2.82 3.45
N ALA A 12 -2.92 2.08 4.51
CA ALA A 12 -2.57 2.39 5.89
C ALA A 12 -1.30 1.64 6.39
N LEU A 13 -0.74 0.72 5.60
CA LEU A 13 0.48 0.03 5.98
C LEU A 13 1.70 0.94 5.80
N PRO A 14 2.70 0.89 6.70
CA PRO A 14 3.84 1.78 6.65
C PRO A 14 4.59 1.80 5.31
N ASP A 15 4.77 0.62 4.69
CA ASP A 15 5.53 0.52 3.43
C ASP A 15 4.79 1.20 2.28
N PHE A 16 3.46 1.03 2.22
CA PHE A 16 2.63 1.69 1.22
C PHE A 16 2.49 3.19 1.52
N ARG A 17 2.48 3.58 2.81
CA ARG A 17 2.36 4.97 3.24
C ARG A 17 3.51 5.82 2.72
N VAL A 18 4.74 5.31 2.77
CA VAL A 18 5.91 6.00 2.21
C VAL A 18 5.72 6.31 0.72
N LEU A 19 5.13 5.37 -0.05
CA LEU A 19 4.84 5.60 -1.46
C LEU A 19 3.72 6.65 -1.66
N MET A 20 2.70 6.64 -0.80
CA MET A 20 1.63 7.64 -0.82
C MET A 20 2.12 9.04 -0.48
N ASP A 21 3.02 9.16 0.50
CA ASP A 21 3.58 10.45 0.92
C ASP A 21 4.39 11.05 -0.25
N ARG A 22 5.21 10.24 -0.94
CA ARG A 22 5.91 10.68 -2.16
C ARG A 22 4.95 11.09 -3.27
N ALA A 23 3.86 10.36 -3.46
CA ALA A 23 2.84 10.72 -4.45
C ALA A 23 2.19 12.07 -4.13
N ALA A 24 1.94 12.35 -2.86
CA ALA A 24 1.40 13.63 -2.42
C ALA A 24 2.42 14.77 -2.58
N GLU A 25 3.70 14.52 -2.30
CA GLU A 25 4.78 15.50 -2.50
C GLU A 25 4.95 15.86 -3.99
N GLU A 26 4.92 14.88 -4.89
CA GLU A 26 5.18 15.09 -6.32
C GLU A 26 3.96 15.62 -7.08
N TYR A 27 2.77 15.12 -6.76
CA TYR A 27 1.57 15.38 -7.54
C TYR A 27 0.48 16.16 -6.78
N GLY A 28 0.68 16.42 -5.49
CA GLY A 28 -0.34 17.01 -4.64
C GLY A 28 -1.50 16.06 -4.31
N PHE A 29 -2.45 16.56 -3.52
CA PHE A 29 -3.67 15.83 -3.16
C PHE A 29 -4.83 16.07 -4.14
N GLU A 30 -4.78 17.16 -4.91
CA GLU A 30 -5.81 17.56 -5.88
C GLU A 30 -5.61 16.85 -7.24
N GLN A 31 -5.43 15.53 -7.20
CA GLN A 31 -5.30 14.72 -8.41
C GLN A 31 -6.69 14.43 -8.99
N GLU A 32 -6.87 14.70 -10.28
CA GLU A 32 -8.09 14.31 -11.00
C GLU A 32 -7.96 12.87 -11.54
N GLY A 33 -8.99 12.06 -11.32
CA GLY A 33 -9.06 10.69 -11.82
C GLY A 33 -8.34 9.67 -10.93
N GLY A 34 -7.43 8.89 -11.52
CA GLY A 34 -6.72 7.81 -10.81
C GLY A 34 -5.51 8.31 -10.03
N LEU A 35 -5.24 7.67 -8.90
CA LEU A 35 -4.04 7.93 -8.10
C LEU A 35 -2.78 7.60 -8.90
N ARG A 36 -1.89 8.58 -9.03
CA ARG A 36 -0.56 8.38 -9.63
C ARG A 36 0.45 8.05 -8.54
N LEU A 37 1.25 7.02 -8.76
CA LEU A 37 2.28 6.58 -7.82
C LEU A 37 3.66 6.77 -8.47
N PRO A 38 4.60 7.46 -7.78
CA PRO A 38 5.94 7.71 -8.31
C PRO A 38 6.84 6.48 -8.08
N CYS A 39 6.57 5.40 -8.82
CA CYS A 39 7.38 4.19 -8.80
C CYS A 39 7.26 3.40 -10.10
N ASP A 40 8.26 2.55 -10.36
CA ASP A 40 8.15 1.53 -11.39
C ASP A 40 7.37 0.30 -10.90
N GLU A 41 7.10 -0.62 -11.83
CA GLU A 41 6.31 -1.82 -11.56
C GLU A 41 7.03 -2.80 -10.61
N GLU A 42 8.36 -2.85 -10.63
CA GLU A 42 9.16 -3.77 -9.82
C GLU A 42 9.13 -3.34 -8.35
N TYR A 43 9.39 -2.06 -8.08
CA TYR A 43 9.30 -1.49 -6.74
C TYR A 43 7.88 -1.60 -6.15
N PHE A 44 6.85 -1.42 -6.99
CA PHE A 44 5.48 -1.61 -6.56
C PHE A 44 5.21 -3.06 -6.14
N GLN A 45 5.74 -4.05 -6.88
CA GLN A 45 5.61 -5.47 -6.52
C GLN A 45 6.30 -5.79 -5.19
N ASP A 46 7.46 -5.20 -4.90
CA ASP A 46 8.15 -5.38 -3.63
C ASP A 46 7.31 -4.87 -2.44
N ILE A 47 6.71 -3.69 -2.58
CA ILE A 47 5.79 -3.13 -1.57
C ILE A 47 4.61 -4.08 -1.36
N MET A 48 4.04 -4.64 -2.43
CA MET A 48 2.93 -5.58 -2.32
C MET A 48 3.30 -6.82 -1.52
N VAL A 49 4.44 -7.44 -1.82
CA VAL A 49 4.92 -8.64 -1.10
C VAL A 49 5.02 -8.36 0.40
N CYS A 50 5.62 -7.22 0.77
CA CYS A 50 5.69 -6.78 2.16
C CYS A 50 4.30 -6.57 2.79
N CYS A 51 3.38 -5.93 2.08
CA CYS A 51 2.03 -5.65 2.57
C CYS A 51 1.19 -6.93 2.77
N TYR A 52 1.27 -7.90 1.84
CA TYR A 52 0.59 -9.19 1.97
C TYR A 52 1.10 -9.99 3.17
N GLY A 53 2.41 -9.96 3.45
CA GLY A 53 2.99 -10.56 4.66
C GLY A 53 2.46 -9.92 5.94
N LYS A 54 2.36 -8.58 5.96
CA LYS A 54 1.85 -7.83 7.11
C LYS A 54 0.37 -8.05 7.37
N LEU A 55 -0.46 -8.20 6.34
CA LEU A 55 -1.88 -8.53 6.56
C LEU A 55 -2.05 -9.84 7.31
N ARG A 56 -1.34 -10.90 6.90
CA ARG A 56 -1.37 -12.18 7.62
C ARG A 56 -1.04 -12.00 9.09
N MET A 57 -0.02 -11.18 9.39
CA MET A 57 0.36 -10.90 10.77
C MET A 57 -0.68 -10.06 11.52
N ASN A 58 -1.28 -9.05 10.88
CA ASN A 58 -2.34 -8.24 11.47
C ASN A 58 -3.58 -9.08 11.83
N TYR A 59 -3.97 -10.04 10.98
CA TYR A 59 -5.06 -10.97 11.29
C TYR A 59 -4.72 -11.85 12.50
N ILE A 60 -3.51 -12.41 12.55
CA ILE A 60 -3.06 -13.26 13.68
C ILE A 60 -2.97 -12.44 14.97
N ASN A 61 -2.40 -11.24 14.92
CA ASN A 61 -2.30 -10.33 16.08
C ASN A 61 -3.68 -9.92 16.59
N ASN A 62 -4.63 -9.59 15.71
CA ASN A 62 -5.99 -9.25 16.13
C ASN A 62 -6.69 -10.45 16.80
N TRP A 63 -6.50 -11.66 16.27
CA TRP A 63 -6.99 -12.89 16.90
C TRP A 63 -6.35 -13.17 18.25
N MET A 64 -5.04 -12.96 18.40
CA MET A 64 -4.34 -13.12 19.67
C MET A 64 -4.73 -12.05 20.69
N ALA A 65 -5.03 -10.83 20.25
CA ALA A 65 -5.47 -9.74 21.11
C ALA A 65 -6.91 -9.94 21.66
N GLN A 66 -7.68 -10.85 21.05
CA GLN A 66 -9.05 -11.21 21.47
C GLN A 66 -9.10 -12.49 22.32
N ARG A 67 -7.96 -13.03 22.73
CA ARG A 67 -7.83 -14.23 23.57
C ARG A 67 -7.10 -13.90 24.86
#